data_AF-A0A2V9TJT7-F1
#
_entry.id   AF-A0A2V9TJT7-F1
#
_cell.length_a   1.000
_cell.length_b   1.000
_cell.length_c   1.000
_cell.angle_alpha   90.00
_cell.angle_beta   90.00
_cell.angle_gamma   90.00
#
_symmetry.space_group_name_H-M   'P 1'
#
loop_
_entity.id
_entity.type
_entity.pdbx_description
1 polymer ?
#
loop_
_entity_poly.entity_id
_entity_poly.type
_entity_poly.pdbx_seq_one_letter_code
_entity_poly.pdbx_strand_id
1 'polypeptide(L)'
;VILLPQTGKDPALVVARRLRDTLRTSTFCQEEGLNLNVRASMGVATFPHDAKTPHDIIRQADEMMYLVKNTSRDNIGIAQRGVMK
;
A
#
# COMPACT_ATOMS: atom_id res chain seq x y z
N VAL A 1 -0.65 -2.69 -8.82
CA VAL A 1 -0.85 -1.22 -8.70
C VAL A 1 -2.35 -0.95 -8.71
N ILE A 2 -2.84 -0.06 -7.84
CA ILE A 2 -4.25 0.38 -7.84
C ILE A 2 -4.24 1.89 -8.05
N LEU A 3 -5.02 2.37 -9.02
CA LEU A 3 -5.22 3.79 -9.26
C LEU A 3 -6.58 4.21 -8.73
N LEU A 4 -6.63 5.29 -7.95
CA LEU A 4 -7.85 5.82 -7.35
C LEU A 4 -8.14 7.20 -7.95
N PRO A 5 -9.04 7.32 -8.95
CA PRO A 5 -9.42 8.61 -9.52
C PRO A 5 -10.00 9.53 -8.46
N GLN A 6 -9.75 10.84 -8.58
CA GLN A 6 -10.34 11.88 -7.72
C GLN A 6 -10.18 11.63 -6.22
N THR A 7 -9.11 10.93 -5.82
CA THR A 7 -8.92 10.48 -4.44
C THR A 7 -7.66 11.12 -3.85
N GLY A 8 -7.84 11.89 -2.77
CA GLY A 8 -6.76 12.47 -1.99
C GLY A 8 -6.07 11.45 -1.07
N LYS A 9 -5.06 11.92 -0.33
CA LYS A 9 -4.17 11.05 0.46
C LYS A 9 -4.88 10.31 1.60
N ASP A 10 -5.76 10.99 2.34
CA ASP A 10 -6.51 10.39 3.45
C ASP A 10 -7.51 9.32 3.00
N PRO A 11 -8.38 9.55 2.00
CA PRO A 11 -9.26 8.49 1.51
C PRO A 11 -8.48 7.35 0.82
N ALA A 12 -7.38 7.64 0.11
CA ALA A 12 -6.52 6.59 -0.45
C ALA A 12 -5.94 5.70 0.66
N LEU A 13 -5.57 6.30 1.79
CA LEU A 13 -5.06 5.57 2.94
C LEU A 13 -6.12 4.70 3.62
N VAL A 14 -7.39 5.14 3.66
CA VAL A 14 -8.51 4.31 4.13
C VAL A 14 -8.64 3.05 3.27
N VAL A 15 -8.56 3.18 1.94
CA VAL A 15 -8.60 2.04 1.00
C VAL A 15 -7.40 1.11 1.23
N ALA A 16 -6.19 1.66 1.35
CA ALA A 16 -4.99 0.87 1.58
C ALA A 16 -5.05 0.08 2.90
N ARG A 17 -5.53 0.70 3.99
CA ARG A 17 -5.75 0.00 5.28
C ARG A 17 -6.74 -1.15 5.13
N ARG A 18 -7.89 -0.89 4.51
CA ARG A 18 -8.90 -1.93 4.28
C ARG A 18 -8.31 -3.11 3.52
N LEU A 19 -7.55 -2.88 2.45
CA LEU A 19 -6.90 -3.94 1.69
C LEU A 19 -5.89 -4.72 2.53
N ARG A 20 -5.04 -4.03 3.32
CA ARG A 20 -4.09 -4.67 4.23
C ARG A 20 -4.77 -5.60 5.22
N ASP A 21 -5.82 -5.09 5.86
CA ASP A 21 -6.48 -5.78 6.95
C ASP A 21 -7.26 -6.98 6.40
N THR A 22 -7.91 -6.85 5.23
CA THR A 22 -8.49 -7.99 4.51
C THR A 22 -7.44 -9.08 4.27
N LEU A 23 -6.30 -8.74 3.66
CA LEU A 23 -5.24 -9.73 3.38
C LEU A 23 -4.74 -10.42 4.65
N ARG A 24 -4.54 -9.65 5.73
CA ARG A 24 -4.05 -10.17 7.01
C ARG A 24 -5.03 -11.18 7.65
N THR A 25 -6.33 -10.94 7.51
CA THR A 25 -7.39 -11.79 8.09
C THR A 25 -7.83 -12.95 7.19
N SER A 26 -7.49 -12.91 5.90
CA SER A 26 -7.81 -13.98 4.96
C SER A 26 -6.87 -15.17 5.12
N THR A 27 -7.42 -16.38 4.98
CA THR A 27 -6.66 -17.62 4.84
C THR A 27 -6.76 -18.06 3.38
N PHE A 28 -5.61 -18.29 2.74
CA PHE A 28 -5.52 -18.59 1.32
C PHE A 28 -5.17 -20.07 1.07
N CYS A 29 -5.58 -20.55 -0.11
CA CYS A 29 -5.32 -21.90 -0.62
C CYS A 29 -5.94 -23.04 0.22
N GLN A 30 -7.13 -22.80 0.78
CA GLN A 30 -7.82 -23.81 1.59
C GLN A 30 -8.34 -24.99 0.75
N GLU A 31 -8.69 -24.77 -0.51
CA GLU A 31 -9.15 -25.83 -1.42
C GLU A 31 -8.04 -26.85 -1.73
N GLU A 32 -6.79 -26.41 -1.69
CA GLU A 32 -5.59 -27.22 -1.83
C GLU A 32 -5.10 -27.83 -0.50
N GLY A 33 -5.87 -27.66 0.58
CA GLY A 33 -5.53 -28.14 1.92
C GLY A 33 -4.43 -27.32 2.62
N LEU A 34 -4.15 -26.10 2.14
CA LEU A 34 -3.18 -25.18 2.74
C LEU A 34 -3.88 -24.11 3.58
N ASN A 35 -3.15 -23.52 4.54
CA ASN A 35 -3.63 -22.40 5.35
C ASN A 35 -2.64 -21.24 5.30
N LEU A 36 -2.50 -20.63 4.13
CA LEU A 36 -1.51 -19.57 3.93
C LEU A 36 -2.02 -18.24 4.46
N ASN A 37 -1.20 -17.59 5.31
CA ASN A 37 -1.42 -16.21 5.73
C ASN A 37 -0.52 -15.27 4.92
N VAL A 38 -1.14 -14.31 4.23
CA VAL A 38 -0.42 -13.37 3.36
C VAL A 38 -0.53 -11.96 3.92
N ARG A 39 0.58 -11.23 3.89
CA ARG A 39 0.68 -9.84 4.34
C ARG A 39 1.19 -8.95 3.23
N ALA A 40 0.78 -7.68 3.23
CA ALA A 40 1.17 -6.73 2.20
C ALA A 40 1.92 -5.53 2.78
N SER A 41 3.02 -5.17 2.12
CA SER A 41 3.66 -3.86 2.28
C SER A 41 3.21 -2.99 1.13
N MET A 42 2.70 -1.79 1.42
CA MET A 42 2.11 -0.91 0.41
C MET A 42 2.68 0.49 0.52
N GLY A 43 2.72 1.19 -0.60
CA GLY A 43 3.09 2.60 -0.68
C GLY A 43 1.97 3.41 -1.32
N VAL A 44 1.75 4.62 -0.80
CA VAL A 44 0.69 5.54 -1.23
C VAL A 44 1.30 6.86 -1.65
N ALA A 45 0.95 7.32 -2.85
CA ALA A 45 1.28 8.63 -3.39
C ALA A 45 0.07 9.22 -4.13
N THR A 46 0.02 10.54 -4.23
CA THR A 46 -1.08 11.31 -4.79
C THR A 46 -0.59 12.39 -5.75
N PHE A 47 -1.31 12.59 -6.85
CA PHE A 47 -1.04 13.66 -7.81
C PHE A 47 -1.99 14.83 -7.53
N PRO A 48 -1.55 16.10 -7.62
CA PRO A 48 -0.20 16.57 -8.03
C PRO A 48 0.79 16.75 -6.87
N HIS A 49 0.42 16.41 -5.63
CA HIS A 49 1.18 16.77 -4.44
C HIS A 49 2.52 16.03 -4.29
N ASP A 50 2.55 14.74 -4.64
CA ASP A 50 3.74 13.89 -4.45
C ASP A 50 4.58 13.76 -5.72
N ALA A 51 4.03 14.13 -6.88
CA ALA A 51 4.65 13.93 -8.18
C ALA A 51 4.09 14.90 -9.23
N LYS A 52 4.92 15.25 -10.21
CA LYS A 52 4.56 16.15 -11.32
C LYS A 52 4.27 15.42 -12.63
N THR A 53 4.64 14.15 -12.73
CA THR A 53 4.42 13.31 -13.91
C THR A 53 3.78 11.97 -13.52
N PRO A 54 3.07 11.30 -14.46
CA PRO A 54 2.54 9.95 -14.22
C PRO A 54 3.61 8.91 -13.85
N HIS A 55 4.83 9.05 -14.38
CA HIS A 55 5.92 8.16 -14.03
C HIS A 55 6.39 8.39 -12.59
N ASP A 56 6.51 9.65 -12.18
CA ASP A 56 6.94 10.00 -10.82
C ASP A 56 5.96 9.53 -9.75
N ILE A 57 4.65 9.55 -9.99
CA ILE A 57 3.69 9.09 -8.97
C ILE A 57 3.84 7.59 -8.67
N ILE A 58 4.10 6.79 -9.71
CA ILE A 58 4.35 5.35 -9.55
C ILE A 58 5.67 5.14 -8.80
N ARG A 59 6.73 5.86 -9.19
CA ARG A 59 8.03 5.82 -8.52
C ARG A 59 7.91 6.15 -7.02
N GLN A 60 7.21 7.23 -6.67
CA GLN A 60 7.02 7.64 -5.27
C GLN A 60 6.24 6.60 -4.46
N ALA A 61 5.20 6.00 -5.05
CA ALA A 61 4.47 4.93 -4.38
C ALA A 61 5.35 3.68 -4.18
N ASP A 62 6.17 3.31 -5.16
CA ASP A 62 7.08 2.17 -5.08
C ASP A 62 8.18 2.39 -4.02
N GLU A 63 8.79 3.58 -3.97
CA GLU A 63 9.78 3.95 -2.96
C GLU A 63 9.22 3.82 -1.53
N MET A 64 8.00 4.29 -1.31
CA MET A 64 7.35 4.17 -0.01
C MET A 64 7.02 2.71 0.35
N MET A 65 6.63 1.90 -0.62
CA MET A 65 6.41 0.46 -0.43
C MET A 65 7.73 -0.24 -0.07
N TYR A 66 8.81 0.10 -0.77
CA TYR A 66 10.12 -0.47 -0.53
C TYR A 66 10.68 -0.07 0.84
N LEU A 67 10.48 1.18 1.27
CA LEU A 67 10.78 1.64 2.62
C LEU A 67 10.07 0.79 3.67
N VAL A 68 8.77 0.49 3.49
CA VAL A 68 8.05 -0.41 4.41
C VAL A 68 8.68 -1.81 4.43
N LYS A 69 8.99 -2.39 3.26
CA LYS A 69 9.59 -3.73 3.17
C LYS A 69 10.91 -3.86 3.93
N ASN A 70 11.68 -2.78 4.01
CA ASN A 70 12.99 -2.74 4.67
C ASN A 70 12.94 -2.31 6.14
N THR A 71 11.77 -1.90 6.66
CA THR A 71 11.64 -1.39 8.03
C THR A 71 10.71 -2.24 8.89
N SER A 72 9.41 -2.24 8.56
CA SER A 72 8.38 -2.88 9.40
C SER A 72 7.71 -4.07 8.73
N ARG A 73 7.64 -4.10 7.38
CA ARG A 73 6.77 -4.98 6.58
C ARG A 73 5.31 -4.87 7.03
N ASP A 74 4.40 -5.51 6.29
CA ASP A 74 2.97 -5.60 6.68
C ASP A 74 2.34 -4.25 7.08
N ASN A 75 2.70 -3.20 6.34
CA ASN A 75 2.39 -1.82 6.70
C ASN A 75 2.26 -0.91 5.47
N ILE A 76 1.98 0.38 5.70
CA ILE A 76 1.73 1.37 4.67
C ILE A 76 2.69 2.54 4.82
N GLY A 77 3.44 2.82 3.76
CA GLY A 77 4.26 4.00 3.60
C GLY A 77 3.49 5.04 2.81
N ILE A 78 3.52 6.29 3.27
CA ILE A 78 2.82 7.40 2.62
C ILE A 78 3.84 8.45 2.23
N ALA A 79 3.85 8.84 0.96
CA ALA A 79 4.73 9.90 0.48
C ALA A 79 4.51 11.18 1.31
N GLN A 80 5.59 11.88 1.67
CA GLN A 80 5.58 13.08 2.53
C GLN A 80 5.11 12.87 3.98
N ARG A 81 4.72 11.65 4.39
CA ARG A 81 4.30 11.36 5.78
C ARG A 81 5.06 10.19 6.43
N GLY A 82 5.84 9.42 5.66
CA GLY A 82 6.65 8.32 6.18
C GLY A 82 5.88 7.01 6.36
N VAL A 83 6.42 6.11 7.20
CA VAL A 83 5.79 4.83 7.55
C VAL A 83 4.86 5.04 8.72
N MET A 84 3.63 4.55 8.62
CA MET A 84 2.69 4.56 9.74
C MET A 84 3.19 3.64 10.87
N LYS A 85 3.18 4.08 12.13
CA LYS A 85 3.35 3.18 13.27
C LYS A 85 1.99 2.75 13.81
#